data_AF-A0A973AXL0-F1
#
_entry.id   AF-A0A973AXL0-F1
#
_cell.length_a   1.000
_cell.length_b   1.000
_cell.length_c   1.000
_cell.angle_alpha   90.00
_cell.angle_beta   90.00
_cell.angle_gamma   90.00
#
_symmetry.space_group_name_H-M   'P 1'
#
loop_
_entity.id
_entity.type
_entity.pdbx_description
1 polymer ?
#
loop_
_entity_poly.entity_id
_entity_poly.type
_entity_poly.pdbx_seq_one_letter_code
_entity_poly.pdbx_strand_id
1 'polypeptide(L)'
;MIKTEVANQITDLLGLPNVQFSTGSTEPRELFLQVAEALGIDVSGAGTKPGIAKKIVESAGEPWQVEYESSGSTITLKGLKAVHSAVEFFLQNRPEIN
;
A
#
# COMPACT_ATOMS: atom_id res chain seq x y z
N MET A 1 6.55 -11.04 -11.43
CA MET A 1 5.77 -9.88 -10.96
C MET A 1 6.72 -8.81 -10.44
N ILE A 2 6.66 -7.61 -11.00
CA ILE A 2 7.45 -6.44 -10.62
C ILE A 2 6.62 -5.47 -9.77
N LYS A 3 7.27 -4.49 -9.14
CA LYS A 3 6.63 -3.53 -8.21
C LYS A 3 5.47 -2.75 -8.86
N THR A 4 5.66 -2.31 -10.10
CA THR A 4 4.62 -1.58 -10.84
C THR A 4 3.38 -2.42 -11.09
N GLU A 5 3.53 -3.73 -11.35
CA GLU A 5 2.37 -4.62 -11.53
C GLU A 5 1.57 -4.74 -10.24
N VAL A 6 2.23 -4.92 -9.08
CA VAL A 6 1.54 -4.98 -7.78
C VAL A 6 0.86 -3.64 -7.45
N ALA A 7 1.54 -2.52 -7.72
CA ALA A 7 0.97 -1.20 -7.49
C ALA A 7 -0.28 -0.96 -8.35
N ASN A 8 -0.27 -1.38 -9.62
CA ASN A 8 -1.42 -1.27 -10.50
C ASN A 8 -2.57 -2.18 -10.07
N GLN A 9 -2.28 -3.40 -9.61
CA GLN A 9 -3.31 -4.27 -9.03
C GLN A 9 -3.99 -3.62 -7.81
N ILE A 10 -3.22 -2.98 -6.93
CA ILE A 10 -3.75 -2.23 -5.79
C ILE A 10 -4.69 -1.11 -6.27
N THR A 11 -4.26 -0.31 -7.25
CA THR A 11 -5.09 0.80 -7.74
C THR A 11 -6.33 0.31 -8.47
N ASP A 12 -6.22 -0.77 -9.27
CA ASP A 12 -7.34 -1.39 -9.97
C ASP A 12 -8.41 -1.90 -8.98
N LEU A 13 -7.99 -2.54 -7.87
CA LEU A 13 -8.89 -3.00 -6.81
C LEU A 13 -9.68 -1.87 -6.13
N LEU A 14 -9.10 -0.66 -6.09
CA LEU A 14 -9.69 0.51 -5.46
C LEU A 14 -10.36 1.47 -6.46
N GLY A 15 -10.34 1.15 -7.77
CA GLY A 15 -10.85 2.05 -8.82
C GLY A 15 -10.02 3.34 -8.99
N LEU A 16 -8.75 3.32 -8.61
CA LEU A 16 -7.80 4.43 -8.69
C LEU A 16 -7.00 4.40 -10.01
N PRO A 17 -6.49 5.54 -10.48
CA PRO A 17 -5.64 5.57 -11.66
C PRO A 17 -4.32 4.83 -11.44
N ASN A 18 -3.87 4.09 -12.47
CA ASN A 18 -2.62 3.34 -12.44
C ASN A 18 -1.39 4.23 -12.20
N VAL A 19 -0.43 3.68 -11.48
CA VAL A 19 0.73 4.42 -10.99
C VAL A 19 1.83 4.44 -12.04
N GLN A 20 2.33 5.63 -12.36
CA GLN A 20 3.60 5.78 -13.07
C GLN A 20 4.75 5.95 -12.07
N PHE A 21 5.69 5.01 -12.11
CA PHE A 21 6.92 5.10 -11.32
C PHE A 21 7.87 6.07 -12.02
N SER A 22 8.52 6.95 -11.26
CA SER A 22 9.57 7.81 -11.82
C SER A 22 10.82 6.98 -12.18
N THR A 23 11.76 7.59 -12.92
CA THR A 23 13.01 6.98 -13.43
C THR A 23 13.87 6.29 -12.37
N GLY A 24 13.63 6.50 -11.08
CA GLY A 24 14.28 5.82 -9.95
C GLY A 24 13.56 4.58 -9.41
N SER A 25 12.56 4.02 -10.11
CA SER A 25 11.84 2.78 -9.74
C SER A 25 11.28 2.73 -8.31
N THR A 26 11.03 3.90 -7.71
CA THR A 26 10.55 4.04 -6.34
C THR A 26 9.07 4.33 -6.35
N GLU A 27 8.33 3.62 -5.50
CA GLU A 27 6.91 3.82 -5.29
C GLU A 27 6.63 5.27 -4.88
N PRO A 28 5.69 5.96 -5.54
CA PRO A 28 5.32 7.29 -5.11
C PRO A 28 4.64 7.19 -3.75
N ARG A 29 5.00 8.10 -2.83
CA ARG A 29 4.32 8.24 -1.53
C ARG A 29 2.80 8.34 -1.70
N GLU A 30 2.40 9.01 -2.78
CA GLU A 30 1.03 9.27 -3.17
C GLU A 30 0.19 8.00 -3.32
N LEU A 31 0.76 6.90 -3.82
CA LEU A 31 0.06 5.61 -3.90
C LEU A 31 -0.47 5.20 -2.52
N PHE A 32 0.38 5.23 -1.49
CA PHE A 32 -0.01 4.78 -0.15
C PHE A 32 -1.00 5.74 0.52
N LEU A 33 -0.96 7.04 0.19
CA LEU A 33 -1.94 8.00 0.69
C LEU A 33 -3.32 7.72 0.09
N GLN A 34 -3.42 7.55 -1.23
CA GLN A 34 -4.69 7.25 -1.90
C GLN A 34 -5.26 5.91 -1.45
N VAL A 35 -4.41 4.91 -1.22
CA VAL A 35 -4.83 3.62 -0.64
C VAL A 35 -5.39 3.83 0.76
N ALA A 36 -4.66 4.53 1.64
CA ALA A 36 -5.14 4.80 3.00
C ALA A 36 -6.47 5.56 3.00
N GLU A 37 -6.62 6.57 2.14
CA GLU A 37 -7.85 7.35 1.98
C GLU A 37 -9.01 6.46 1.49
N ALA A 38 -8.82 5.68 0.43
CA ALA A 38 -9.84 4.76 -0.09
C ALA A 38 -10.25 3.70 0.93
N LEU A 39 -9.32 3.29 1.80
CA LEU A 39 -9.56 2.35 2.89
C LEU A 39 -10.13 3.01 4.16
N GLY A 40 -10.12 4.34 4.26
CA GLY A 40 -10.56 5.09 5.45
C GLY A 40 -9.60 4.99 6.64
N ILE A 41 -8.32 4.75 6.38
CA ILE A 41 -7.28 4.54 7.40
C ILE A 41 -6.61 5.88 7.75
N ASP A 42 -6.61 6.26 9.03
CA ASP A 42 -5.92 7.45 9.48
C ASP A 42 -4.38 7.25 9.54
N VAL A 43 -3.71 7.85 8.56
CA VAL A 43 -2.24 7.84 8.45
C VAL A 43 -1.58 9.11 8.99
N SER A 44 -2.30 9.93 9.76
CA SER A 44 -1.74 11.04 10.51
C SER A 44 -0.52 10.58 11.35
N GLY A 45 0.56 11.36 11.35
CA GLY A 45 1.79 11.02 12.07
C GLY A 45 2.67 9.92 11.47
N ALA A 46 2.28 9.27 10.35
CA ALA A 46 3.09 8.22 9.73
C ALA A 46 4.42 8.73 9.12
N GLY A 47 4.48 10.02 8.75
CA GLY A 47 5.69 10.79 8.39
C GLY A 47 6.45 10.36 7.13
N THR A 48 6.54 9.06 6.86
CA THR A 48 7.38 8.41 5.84
C THR A 48 6.55 7.44 5.00
N LYS A 49 7.03 7.05 3.81
CA LYS A 49 6.33 6.09 2.95
C LYS A 49 6.15 4.73 3.62
N PRO A 50 7.21 4.13 4.22
CA PRO A 50 7.06 2.88 4.97
C PRO A 50 6.13 3.04 6.17
N GLY A 51 6.13 4.19 6.85
CA GLY A 51 5.19 4.46 7.93
C GLY A 51 3.73 4.41 7.49
N ILE A 52 3.41 4.94 6.31
CA ILE A 52 2.04 4.90 5.75
C ILE A 52 1.68 3.46 5.36
N ALA A 53 2.57 2.77 4.65
CA ALA A 53 2.36 1.37 4.24
C ALA A 53 2.22 0.43 5.45
N LYS A 54 3.03 0.64 6.49
CA LYS A 54 2.95 -0.05 7.78
C LYS A 54 1.58 0.11 8.40
N LYS A 55 1.06 1.34 8.52
CA LYS A 55 -0.27 1.59 9.07
C LYS A 55 -1.37 0.86 8.27
N ILE A 56 -1.26 0.81 6.95
CA ILE A 56 -2.22 0.08 6.12
C ILE A 56 -2.22 -1.41 6.45
N VAL A 57 -1.04 -2.04 6.49
CA VAL A 57 -0.89 -3.47 6.79
C VAL A 57 -1.33 -3.80 8.22
N GLU A 58 -0.94 -2.99 9.20
CA GLU A 58 -1.31 -3.19 10.60
C GLU A 58 -2.82 -2.97 10.85
N SER A 59 -3.47 -2.11 10.06
CA SER A 59 -4.93 -1.93 10.13
C SER A 59 -5.71 -3.13 9.61
N ALA A 60 -5.11 -3.95 8.73
CA ALA A 60 -5.65 -5.24 8.31
C ALA A 60 -5.35 -6.38 9.32
N GLY A 61 -4.70 -6.08 10.45
CA GLY A 61 -4.38 -7.06 11.49
C GLY A 61 -3.07 -7.81 11.30
N GLU A 62 -2.29 -7.49 10.26
CA GLU A 62 -1.01 -8.14 9.95
C GLU A 62 0.18 -7.29 10.45
N PRO A 63 1.24 -7.89 11.02
CA PRO A 63 2.41 -7.14 11.47
C PRO A 63 3.28 -6.68 10.29
N TRP A 64 3.82 -5.45 10.37
CA TRP A 64 4.80 -4.97 9.41
C TRP A 64 6.19 -5.55 9.68
N GLN A 65 6.74 -6.27 8.69
CA GLN A 65 8.03 -6.95 8.82
C GLN A 65 9.21 -6.09 8.33
N VAL A 66 10.39 -6.32 8.91
CA VAL A 66 11.63 -5.61 8.53
C VAL A 66 12.01 -5.79 7.07
N GLU A 67 11.59 -6.88 6.42
CA GLU A 67 11.84 -7.16 5.00
C GLU A 67 10.92 -6.39 4.03
N TYR A 68 9.92 -5.68 4.55
CA TYR A 68 8.97 -4.90 3.74
C TYR A 68 9.52 -3.53 3.36
N GLU A 69 10.62 -3.11 3.97
CA GLU A 69 11.36 -1.92 3.59
C GLU A 69 12.86 -2.20 3.49
N SER A 70 13.57 -1.36 2.75
CA SER A 70 15.03 -1.36 2.67
C SER A 70 15.60 -0.04 3.15
N SER A 71 16.92 0.00 3.36
CA SER A 71 17.65 1.23 3.64
C SER A 71 17.25 2.36 2.68
N GLY A 72 16.93 3.54 3.22
CA GLY A 72 16.52 4.70 2.42
C GLY A 72 15.02 4.92 2.24
N SER A 73 14.16 4.29 3.07
CA SER A 73 12.70 4.51 3.03
C SER A 73 12.03 3.99 1.74
N THR A 74 12.61 2.93 1.16
CA THR A 74 12.09 2.25 -0.03
C THR A 74 11.31 1.03 0.42
N ILE A 75 10.09 0.87 -0.09
CA ILE A 75 9.27 -0.31 0.18
C ILE A 75 9.72 -1.41 -0.77
N THR A 76 9.90 -2.64 -0.28
CA THR A 76 10.30 -3.76 -1.14
C THR A 76 9.11 -4.31 -1.92
N LEU A 77 9.34 -5.17 -2.90
CA LEU A 77 8.25 -5.89 -3.56
C LEU A 77 7.40 -6.69 -2.55
N LYS A 78 8.01 -7.22 -1.50
CA LYS A 78 7.30 -7.94 -0.45
C LYS A 78 6.41 -7.01 0.37
N GLY A 79 6.90 -5.81 0.70
CA GLY A 79 6.09 -4.80 1.38
C GLY A 79 4.90 -4.34 0.54
N LEU A 80 5.08 -4.15 -0.77
CA LEU A 80 3.97 -3.85 -1.69
C LEU A 80 2.93 -4.97 -1.72
N LYS A 81 3.36 -6.23 -1.74
CA LYS A 81 2.43 -7.37 -1.68
C LYS A 81 1.68 -7.44 -0.35
N ALA A 82 2.31 -7.08 0.76
CA ALA A 82 1.62 -6.99 2.05
C ALA A 82 0.52 -5.91 2.01
N VAL A 83 0.79 -4.76 1.39
CA VAL A 83 -0.22 -3.71 1.17
C VAL A 83 -1.36 -4.21 0.28
N HIS A 84 -1.05 -4.95 -0.80
CA HIS A 84 -2.07 -5.58 -1.65
C HIS A 84 -2.98 -6.52 -0.85
N SER A 85 -2.40 -7.42 -0.06
CA SER A 85 -3.19 -8.33 0.79
C SER A 85 -4.03 -7.58 1.82
N ALA A 86 -3.54 -6.47 2.38
CA ALA A 86 -4.34 -5.62 3.26
C ALA A 86 -5.54 -5.01 2.51
N VAL A 87 -5.36 -4.51 1.29
CA VAL A 87 -6.45 -3.99 0.45
C VAL A 87 -7.50 -5.07 0.18
N GLU A 88 -7.08 -6.27 -0.22
CA GLU A 88 -7.99 -7.41 -0.43
C GLU A 88 -8.78 -7.74 0.84
N PHE A 89 -8.11 -7.77 2.00
CA PHE A 89 -8.75 -8.00 3.29
C PHE A 89 -9.85 -6.96 3.57
N PHE A 90 -9.59 -5.68 3.34
CA PHE A 90 -10.61 -4.64 3.55
C PHE A 90 -11.78 -4.78 2.57
N LEU A 91 -11.52 -5.11 1.30
CA LEU A 91 -12.60 -5.28 0.31
C LEU A 91 -13.47 -6.49 0.63
N GLN A 92 -12.89 -7.58 1.11
CA GLN A 92 -13.65 -8.78 1.53
C GLN A 92 -14.48 -8.54 2.80
N ASN A 93 -14.02 -7.66 3.69
CA ASN A 93 -14.65 -7.39 4.99
C ASN A 93 -15.48 -6.08 5.00
N ARG A 94 -15.71 -5.44 3.85
CA ARG A 94 -16.62 -4.29 3.73
C ARG A 94 -18.05 -4.78 3.45
N PRO A 95 -19.00 -4.68 4.40
CA PRO A 95 -20.37 -5.18 4.24
C PRO A 95 -21.23 -4.35 3.28
N GLU A 96 -20.72 -3.24 2.73
CA GLU A 96 -21.51 -2.27 1.93
C GLU A 96 -21.25 -2.35 0.41
N ILE A 97 -20.39 -3.28 -0.06
CA ILE A 97 -20.05 -3.46 -1.48
C ILE A 97 -20.25 -4.94 -1.88
N ASN A 98 -21.42 -5.50 -1.60
CA ASN A 98 -21.92 -6.73 -2.23
C ASN A 98 -23.42 -6.62 -2.48
#